data_AF-L8JR10-F1
#
_entry.id   AF-L8JR10-F1
#
_cell.length_a   1.000
_cell.length_b   1.000
_cell.length_c   1.000
_cell.angle_alpha   90.00
_cell.angle_beta   90.00
_cell.angle_gamma   90.00
#
_symmetry.space_group_name_H-M   'P 1'
#
loop_
_entity.id
_entity.type
_entity.pdbx_description
1 polymer ?
#
loop_
_entity_poly.entity_id
_entity_poly.type
_entity_poly.pdbx_seq_one_letter_code
_entity_poly.pdbx_strand_id
1 'polypeptide(L)'
;MFEYENINFTAPDYEVILSYPTDFEGLASDVAVVYLLWDVQNIDGEDVEIWRQLPQTVITGDGILQYNFDFTKYDVRLFLDAQFPLDNLTAIDTDEWIARVVIVPGDFWNTSGRLDLSDYNRMKEALGLPDFAPKQKANTRKPVNSI
;
A
#
# COMPACT_ATOMS: atom_id res chain seq x y z
N MET A 1 -9.14 2.68 -3.36
CA MET A 1 -7.77 2.28 -3.73
C MET A 1 -7.71 2.25 -5.24
N PHE A 2 -6.62 2.74 -5.81
CA PHE A 2 -6.33 2.72 -7.24
C PHE A 2 -5.04 1.95 -7.46
N GLU A 3 -4.97 1.20 -8.54
CA GLU A 3 -3.76 0.47 -8.96
C GLU A 3 -3.30 1.02 -10.31
N TYR A 4 -2.00 1.24 -10.43
CA TYR A 4 -1.34 1.77 -11.61
C TYR A 4 -0.20 0.82 -11.97
N GLU A 5 -0.12 0.44 -13.24
CA GLU A 5 0.88 -0.49 -13.77
C GLU A 5 1.75 0.20 -14.83
N ASN A 6 2.87 -0.44 -15.20
CA ASN A 6 3.80 0.05 -16.21
C ASN A 6 4.33 1.47 -15.92
N ILE A 7 4.59 1.74 -14.63
CA ILE A 7 5.14 3.02 -14.19
C ILE A 7 6.63 3.02 -14.50
N ASN A 8 7.05 3.98 -15.32
CA ASN A 8 8.45 4.16 -15.72
C ASN A 8 8.94 5.56 -15.30
N PHE A 9 9.99 5.62 -14.48
CA PHE A 9 10.68 6.86 -14.11
C PHE A 9 11.65 7.26 -15.21
N THR A 10 11.28 8.26 -16.01
CA THR A 10 12.06 8.63 -17.21
C THR A 10 12.76 9.97 -17.04
N ALA A 11 13.96 10.07 -17.63
CA ALA A 11 14.71 11.33 -17.71
C ALA A 11 13.90 12.41 -18.46
N PRO A 12 14.11 13.70 -18.16
CA PRO A 12 15.12 14.23 -17.23
C PRO A 12 14.67 14.28 -15.76
N ASP A 13 13.37 14.15 -15.50
CA ASP A 13 12.79 14.50 -14.21
C ASP A 13 12.66 13.29 -13.25
N TYR A 14 12.65 12.06 -13.79
CA TYR A 14 12.49 10.83 -13.01
C TYR A 14 11.28 10.87 -12.06
N GLU A 15 10.19 11.47 -12.56
CA GLU A 15 8.91 11.58 -11.87
C GLU A 15 7.76 11.08 -12.75
N VAL A 16 6.68 10.64 -12.10
CA VAL A 16 5.45 10.16 -12.76
C VAL A 16 4.25 10.69 -12.01
N ILE A 17 3.29 11.25 -12.75
CA ILE A 17 1.99 11.70 -12.21
C ILE A 17 0.95 10.59 -12.40
N LEU A 18 0.35 10.17 -11.29
CA LEU A 18 -0.73 9.21 -11.22
C LEU A 18 -2.03 9.95 -10.91
N SER A 19 -2.75 10.35 -11.97
CA SER A 19 -4.03 11.05 -11.85
C SER A 19 -5.12 10.13 -11.35
N TYR A 20 -5.91 10.60 -10.38
CA TYR A 20 -7.05 9.85 -9.88
C TYR A 20 -8.11 9.65 -10.97
N PRO A 21 -8.90 8.56 -10.90
CA PRO A 21 -10.01 8.32 -11.82
C PRO A 21 -10.99 9.49 -11.87
N THR A 22 -11.58 9.76 -13.04
CA THR A 22 -12.47 10.91 -13.24
C THR A 22 -13.78 10.83 -12.44
N ASP A 23 -14.15 9.65 -11.96
CA ASP A 23 -15.30 9.39 -11.10
C ASP A 23 -14.96 9.49 -9.60
N PHE A 24 -13.70 9.75 -9.25
CA PHE A 24 -13.27 10.02 -7.90
C PHE A 24 -13.28 11.53 -7.60
N GLU A 25 -14.00 11.92 -6.54
CA GLU A 25 -14.01 13.30 -6.04
C GLU A 25 -13.22 13.40 -4.73
N GLY A 26 -11.95 13.82 -4.83
CA GLY A 26 -11.09 13.99 -3.67
C GLY A 26 -11.40 15.26 -2.87
N LEU A 27 -11.38 15.13 -1.54
CA LEU A 27 -11.51 16.25 -0.61
C LEU A 27 -10.13 16.81 -0.25
N ALA A 28 -10.07 18.09 0.12
CA ALA A 28 -8.84 18.70 0.60
C ALA A 28 -8.35 18.12 1.94
N SER A 29 -9.22 17.42 2.66
CA SER A 29 -8.91 16.74 3.92
C SER A 29 -8.41 15.30 3.72
N ASP A 30 -8.55 14.75 2.51
CA ASP A 30 -8.13 13.38 2.22
C ASP A 30 -6.61 13.27 2.20
N VAL A 31 -6.11 12.08 2.56
CA VAL A 31 -4.69 11.76 2.56
C VAL A 31 -4.43 10.57 1.64
N ALA A 32 -3.37 10.63 0.83
CA ALA A 32 -2.93 9.51 0.02
C ALA A 32 -1.83 8.70 0.73
N VAL A 33 -1.93 7.38 0.64
CA VAL A 33 -0.88 6.43 1.02
C VAL A 33 -0.52 5.62 -0.21
N VAL A 34 0.78 5.49 -0.50
CA VAL A 34 1.27 4.79 -1.68
C VAL A 34 2.07 3.56 -1.28
N TYR A 35 1.83 2.46 -1.99
CA TYR A 35 2.62 1.24 -1.92
C TYR A 35 3.17 0.90 -3.31
N LEU A 36 4.41 0.43 -3.39
CA LEU A 36 4.97 -0.18 -4.59
C LEU A 36 5.00 -1.70 -4.45
N LEU A 37 4.70 -2.41 -5.54
CA LEU A 37 5.00 -3.84 -5.65
C LEU A 37 6.51 -3.98 -5.71
N TRP A 38 7.07 -4.54 -4.65
CA TRP A 38 8.52 -4.60 -4.47
C TRP A 38 9.12 -5.92 -4.92
N ASP A 39 8.37 -7.00 -4.74
CA ASP A 39 8.83 -8.36 -5.02
C ASP A 39 7.63 -9.30 -5.17
N VAL A 40 7.84 -10.46 -5.77
CA VAL A 40 6.86 -11.55 -5.87
C VAL A 40 7.56 -12.84 -5.46
N GLN A 41 7.03 -13.51 -4.43
CA GLN A 41 7.61 -14.73 -3.90
C GLN A 41 6.70 -15.93 -4.11
N ASN A 42 7.27 -17.04 -4.56
CA ASN A 42 6.52 -18.29 -4.66
C ASN A 42 6.47 -18.98 -3.28
N ILE A 43 5.27 -19.11 -2.72
CA ILE A 43 5.00 -19.76 -1.43
C ILE A 43 4.03 -20.91 -1.70
N ASP A 44 4.48 -22.15 -1.47
CA ASP A 44 3.69 -23.37 -1.68
C ASP A 44 3.06 -23.48 -3.09
N GLY A 45 3.75 -22.97 -4.12
CA GLY A 45 3.28 -22.98 -5.51
C GLY A 45 2.36 -21.83 -5.90
N GLU A 46 2.11 -20.88 -4.99
CA GLU A 46 1.37 -19.64 -5.24
C GLU A 46 2.33 -18.45 -5.30
N ASP A 47 2.19 -17.58 -6.30
CA ASP A 47 2.94 -16.33 -6.37
C ASP A 47 2.29 -15.28 -5.47
N VAL A 48 3.04 -14.80 -4.48
CA VAL A 48 2.58 -13.87 -3.45
C VAL A 48 3.32 -12.54 -3.60
N GLU A 49 2.55 -11.49 -3.85
CA GLU A 49 3.06 -10.12 -3.99
C GLU A 49 3.52 -9.51 -2.66
N ILE A 50 4.64 -8.80 -2.68
CA ILE A 50 5.19 -8.09 -1.53
C ILE A 50 5.13 -6.59 -1.80
N TRP A 51 4.33 -5.90 -1.00
CA TRP A 51 4.09 -4.46 -1.13
C TRP A 51 4.86 -3.70 -0.06
N ARG A 52 5.51 -2.59 -0.45
CA ARG A 52 6.19 -1.68 0.49
C ARG A 52 5.61 -0.28 0.40
N GLN A 53 5.34 0.30 1.56
CA GLN A 53 4.81 1.67 1.68
C GLN A 53 5.92 2.69 1.37
N LEU A 54 5.62 3.72 0.58
CA LEU A 54 6.56 4.83 0.34
C LEU A 54 6.59 5.83 1.53
N PRO A 55 7.74 6.51 1.77
CA PRO A 55 8.99 6.43 1.02
C PRO A 55 9.76 5.12 1.26
N GLN A 56 10.60 4.72 0.30
CA GLN A 56 11.52 3.58 0.41
C GLN A 56 12.94 4.01 0.09
N THR A 57 13.89 3.55 0.90
CA THR A 57 15.32 3.86 0.74
C THR A 57 16.07 2.59 0.36
N VAL A 58 16.83 2.67 -0.73
CA VAL A 58 17.70 1.60 -1.23
C VAL A 58 19.15 2.03 -1.08
N ILE A 59 19.95 1.19 -0.43
CA ILE A 59 21.40 1.39 -0.31
C ILE A 59 22.06 0.69 -1.49
N THR A 60 22.71 1.45 -2.35
CA THR A 60 23.40 0.96 -3.55
C THR A 60 24.92 1.06 -3.36
N GLY A 61 25.69 0.58 -4.35
CA GLY A 61 27.14 0.80 -4.38
C GLY A 61 27.55 2.25 -4.60
N ASP A 62 26.70 3.04 -5.27
CA ASP A 62 26.97 4.42 -5.67
C ASP A 62 26.42 5.46 -4.68
N GLY A 63 25.64 5.02 -3.68
CA GLY A 63 25.04 5.85 -2.64
C GLY A 63 23.60 5.44 -2.34
N ILE A 64 22.84 6.35 -1.74
CA ILE A 64 21.43 6.14 -1.44
C ILE A 64 20.58 6.52 -2.65
N LEU A 65 19.62 5.65 -2.99
CA LEU A 65 18.48 5.90 -3.87
C LEU A 65 17.20 5.91 -3.02
N GLN A 66 16.28 6.83 -3.28
CA GLN A 66 15.02 6.96 -2.58
C GLN A 66 13.86 7.04 -3.56
N TYR A 67 12.86 6.19 -3.35
CA TYR A 67 11.56 6.26 -3.99
C TYR A 67 10.65 7.07 -3.07
N ASN A 68 10.05 8.14 -3.60
CA ASN A 68 9.26 9.06 -2.79
C ASN A 68 7.98 9.48 -3.52
N PHE A 69 7.09 10.14 -2.79
CA PHE A 69 5.87 10.68 -3.35
C PHE A 69 5.42 11.96 -2.66
N ASP A 70 4.65 12.75 -3.38
CA ASP A 70 3.71 13.73 -2.83
C ASP A 70 2.34 13.55 -3.49
N PHE A 71 1.33 14.25 -2.98
CA PHE A 71 -0.02 14.11 -3.48
C PHE A 71 -0.80 15.40 -3.38
N THR A 72 -1.82 15.51 -4.23
CA THR A 72 -2.87 16.50 -4.15
C THR A 72 -4.22 15.79 -4.04
N LYS A 73 -5.32 16.54 -3.99
CA LYS A 73 -6.66 15.94 -4.09
C LYS A 73 -6.99 15.38 -5.49
N TYR A 74 -6.10 15.56 -6.47
CA TYR A 74 -6.30 15.17 -7.86
C TYR A 74 -5.36 14.05 -8.32
N ASP A 75 -4.20 13.92 -7.70
CA ASP A 75 -3.13 13.04 -8.18
C ASP A 75 -2.12 12.69 -7.07
N VAL A 76 -1.31 11.68 -7.37
CA VAL A 76 -0.05 11.38 -6.68
C VAL A 76 1.09 11.62 -7.66
N ARG A 77 2.15 12.28 -7.22
CA ARG A 77 3.41 12.31 -7.95
C ARG A 77 4.41 11.38 -7.28
N LEU A 78 4.90 10.40 -8.04
CA LEU A 78 6.04 9.58 -7.64
C LEU A 78 7.31 10.18 -8.20
N PHE A 79 8.42 10.16 -7.45
CA PHE A 79 9.69 10.66 -7.92
C PHE A 79 10.87 9.97 -7.24
N LEU A 80 12.00 9.93 -7.94
CA LEU A 80 13.26 9.40 -7.43
C LEU A 80 14.17 10.53 -6.94
N ASP A 81 14.90 10.27 -5.85
CA ASP A 81 15.96 11.13 -5.34
C ASP A 81 17.19 10.28 -5.02
N ALA A 82 18.39 10.78 -5.33
CA ALA A 82 19.61 9.99 -5.19
C ALA A 82 20.83 10.86 -4.83
N GLN A 83 21.81 10.24 -4.18
CA GLN A 83 23.10 10.88 -3.89
C GLN A 83 24.08 10.86 -5.08
N PHE A 84 23.64 10.34 -6.22
CA PHE A 84 24.38 10.20 -7.46
C PHE A 84 23.47 10.60 -8.65
N PRO A 85 24.02 10.84 -9.85
CA PRO A 85 23.20 11.18 -11.02
C PRO A 85 22.18 10.09 -11.33
N LEU A 86 20.90 10.45 -11.44
CA LEU A 86 19.81 9.51 -11.75
C LEU A 86 19.96 8.86 -13.14
N ASP A 87 20.72 9.49 -14.04
CA ASP A 87 21.14 8.91 -15.34
C ASP A 87 21.94 7.61 -15.20
N ASN A 88 22.46 7.30 -14.00
CA ASN A 88 23.17 6.05 -13.73
C ASN A 88 22.22 4.89 -13.39
N LEU A 89 20.93 5.15 -13.16
CA LEU A 89 19.95 4.11 -12.85
C LEU A 89 19.74 3.18 -14.05
N THR A 90 19.37 1.94 -13.75
CA THR A 90 19.06 0.94 -14.77
C THR A 90 17.57 0.61 -14.77
N ALA A 91 17.11 -0.14 -15.77
CA ALA A 91 15.69 -0.53 -15.90
C ALA A 91 15.12 -1.21 -14.65
N ILE A 92 15.95 -1.87 -13.83
CA ILE A 92 15.48 -2.49 -12.57
C ILE A 92 15.03 -1.45 -11.54
N ASP A 93 15.56 -0.24 -11.60
CA ASP A 93 15.23 0.86 -10.71
C ASP A 93 14.12 1.73 -11.27
N THR A 94 14.02 1.84 -12.60
CA THR A 94 13.17 2.84 -13.25
C THR A 94 11.91 2.28 -13.89
N ASP A 95 11.89 1.01 -14.31
CA ASP A 95 10.90 0.52 -15.27
C ASP A 95 9.92 -0.49 -14.64
N GLU A 96 8.72 -0.56 -15.23
CA GLU A 96 7.69 -1.58 -14.96
C GLU A 96 7.20 -1.65 -13.51
N TRP A 97 7.21 -0.53 -12.78
CA TRP A 97 6.67 -0.47 -11.43
C TRP A 97 5.14 -0.59 -11.42
N ILE A 98 4.63 -1.20 -10.35
CA ILE A 98 3.19 -1.22 -10.02
C ILE A 98 3.00 -0.49 -8.69
N ALA A 99 2.04 0.44 -8.66
CA ALA A 99 1.73 1.23 -7.48
C ALA A 99 0.26 1.08 -7.07
N ARG A 100 0.04 0.93 -5.76
CA ARG A 100 -1.29 1.03 -5.14
C ARG A 100 -1.39 2.35 -4.39
N VAL A 101 -2.37 3.16 -4.77
CA VAL A 101 -2.72 4.42 -4.10
C VAL A 101 -3.99 4.23 -3.29
N VAL A 102 -3.89 4.37 -1.97
CA VAL A 102 -5.01 4.30 -1.03
C VAL A 102 -5.35 5.71 -0.57
N ILE A 103 -6.58 6.14 -0.80
CA ILE A 103 -7.08 7.40 -0.28
C ILE A 103 -7.79 7.15 1.04
N VAL A 104 -7.33 7.82 2.10
CA VAL A 104 -7.94 7.83 3.43
C VAL A 104 -8.83 9.06 3.54
N PRO A 105 -10.15 8.90 3.68
CA PRO A 105 -11.06 10.04 3.75
C PRO A 105 -10.78 10.93 4.96
N GLY A 106 -10.62 12.22 4.75
CA GLY A 106 -10.37 13.18 5.84
C GLY A 106 -11.57 13.38 6.78
N ASP A 107 -12.78 13.28 6.23
CA ASP A 107 -14.03 13.34 6.99
C ASP A 107 -14.37 12.07 7.77
N PHE A 108 -13.47 11.07 7.74
CA PHE A 108 -13.61 9.87 8.54
C PHE A 108 -13.82 10.22 10.03
N TRP A 109 -13.12 11.24 10.55
CA TRP A 109 -13.25 11.66 11.96
C TRP A 109 -14.51 12.48 12.25
N ASN A 110 -14.95 13.34 11.33
CA ASN A 110 -16.16 14.15 11.49
C ASN A 110 -17.44 13.31 11.40
N THR A 111 -17.40 12.22 10.62
CA THR A 111 -18.47 11.23 10.54
C THR A 111 -18.43 10.27 11.73
N SER A 112 -17.23 9.98 12.25
CA SER A 112 -17.02 9.17 13.47
C SER A 112 -17.52 9.85 14.75
N GLY A 113 -17.67 11.18 14.77
CA GLY A 113 -18.32 11.89 15.89
C GLY A 113 -19.80 11.55 16.09
N ARG A 114 -20.43 10.86 15.13
CA ARG A 114 -21.81 10.31 15.24
C ARG A 114 -21.86 8.79 15.27
N LEU A 115 -20.74 8.11 15.04
CA LEU A 115 -20.60 6.68 15.28
C LEU A 115 -20.09 6.51 16.70
N ASP A 116 -21.00 6.12 17.59
CA ASP A 116 -20.65 5.66 18.92
C ASP A 116 -19.82 4.36 18.81
N LEU A 117 -18.51 4.52 18.66
CA LEU A 117 -17.52 3.44 18.54
C LEU A 117 -17.31 2.69 19.87
N SER A 118 -18.04 3.05 20.94
CA SER A 118 -18.10 2.23 22.15
C SER A 118 -18.81 0.89 21.92
N ASP A 119 -19.61 0.80 20.85
CA ASP A 119 -20.33 -0.41 20.47
C ASP A 119 -19.58 -1.19 19.38
N TYR A 120 -18.88 -2.25 19.80
CA TYR A 120 -18.13 -3.18 18.95
C TYR A 120 -18.93 -3.69 17.73
N ASN A 121 -20.24 -3.90 17.88
CA ASN A 121 -21.10 -4.38 16.80
C ASN A 121 -21.32 -3.34 15.70
N ARG A 122 -21.38 -2.04 16.04
CA ARG A 122 -21.54 -0.96 15.06
C ARG A 122 -20.27 -0.68 14.29
N MET A 123 -19.11 -0.80 14.95
CA MET A 123 -17.80 -0.74 14.28
C MET A 123 -17.66 -1.85 13.24
N LYS A 124 -18.12 -3.07 13.56
CA LYS A 124 -18.07 -4.22 12.66
C LYS A 124 -18.92 -4.04 11.40
N GLU A 125 -20.14 -3.50 11.56
CA GLU A 125 -21.03 -3.19 10.45
C GLU A 125 -20.49 -2.04 9.58
N ALA A 126 -20.01 -0.96 10.19
CA ALA A 126 -19.46 0.20 9.47
C ALA A 126 -18.23 -0.13 8.64
N LEU A 127 -17.42 -1.11 9.08
CA LEU A 127 -16.20 -1.54 8.40
C LEU A 127 -16.41 -2.79 7.52
N GLY A 128 -17.63 -3.32 7.42
CA GLY A 128 -17.94 -4.51 6.62
C GLY A 128 -17.13 -5.75 7.02
N LEU A 129 -16.76 -5.88 8.30
CA LEU A 129 -15.88 -6.95 8.75
C LEU A 129 -16.61 -8.29 8.83
N PRO A 130 -16.02 -9.40 8.34
CA PRO A 130 -16.63 -10.71 8.42
C PRO A 130 -16.84 -11.15 9.88
N ASP A 131 -17.90 -11.93 10.11
CA ASP A 131 -18.05 -12.67 11.36
C ASP A 131 -16.87 -13.62 11.52
N PHE A 132 -15.97 -13.33 12.47
CA PHE A 132 -15.01 -14.33 12.92
C PHE A 132 -15.81 -15.46 13.55
N ALA A 133 -16.06 -16.53 12.78
CA ALA A 133 -16.61 -17.75 13.31
C ALA A 133 -15.70 -18.19 14.48
N PRO A 134 -16.24 -18.46 15.68
CA PRO A 134 -15.42 -18.93 16.79
C PRO A 134 -14.71 -20.20 16.33
N LYS A 135 -13.37 -20.18 16.36
CA LYS A 135 -12.54 -21.34 16.02
C LYS A 135 -13.09 -22.55 16.77
N GLN A 136 -13.55 -23.57 16.03
CA GLN A 136 -13.99 -24.82 16.62
C GLN A 136 -12.92 -25.29 17.60
N LYS A 137 -13.34 -25.59 18.83
CA LYS A 137 -12.44 -26.02 19.91
C LYS A 137 -11.55 -27.14 19.38
N ALA A 138 -10.23 -26.93 19.45
CA ALA A 138 -9.25 -27.95 19.13
C ALA A 138 -9.60 -29.23 19.91
N ASN A 139 -9.79 -30.33 19.18
CA ASN A 139 -10.03 -31.65 19.76
C ASN A 139 -8.94 -31.95 20.80
N THR A 140 -9.32 -31.98 22.07
CA THR A 140 -8.44 -32.44 23.15
C THR A 140 -8.17 -33.92 22.93
N ARG A 141 -6.92 -34.24 22.58
CA ARG A 141 -6.44 -35.63 22.48
C ARG A 141 -6.64 -36.31 23.83
N LYS A 142 -7.39 -37.42 23.86
CA LYS A 142 -7.48 -38.29 25.05
C LYS A 142 -6.10 -38.89 25.34
N PRO A 143 -5.67 -38.96 26.61
CA PRO A 143 -4.42 -39.62 26.95
C PRO A 143 -4.53 -41.13 26.70
N VAL A 144 -3.54 -41.68 26.00
CA VAL A 144 -3.34 -43.12 25.83
C VAL A 144 -2.75 -43.63 27.15
N ASN A 145 -3.49 -44.47 27.87
CA ASN A 145 -2.92 -45.23 28.99
C ASN A 145 -2.16 -46.42 28.41
N SER A 146 -0.84 -46.44 28.59
CA SER A 146 -0.03 -47.64 28.41
C SER A 146 -0.05 -48.46 29.70
N ILE A 147 -0.17 -49.78 29.53
CA ILE A 147 -0.15 -50.85 30.54
C ILE A 147 1.24 -50.96 31.15
#